data_AF-A7IAU4-F1
#
_entry.id   AF-A7IAU4-F1
#
_cell.length_a   1.000
_cell.length_b   1.000
_cell.length_c   1.000
_cell.angle_alpha   90.00
_cell.angle_beta   90.00
_cell.angle_gamma   90.00
#
_symmetry.space_group_name_H-M   'P 1'
#
loop_
_entity.id
_entity.type
_entity.pdbx_description
1 polymer ?
#
loop_
_entity_poly.entity_id
_entity_poly.type
_entity_poly.pdbx_seq_one_letter_code
_entity_poly.pdbx_strand_id
1 'polypeptide(L)'
;MAEKKPAGRGERVAISYKMPPNIYEKVNRLVYEEKKFSTVSDCITQALISFVDTRHDRERAEQLFREYLASDAGREFLRHEIRGALVDVLAPPRAANGERNRPDP
;
A
#
# COMPACT_ATOMS: atom_id res chain seq x y z
N MET A 1 -3.81 -43.02 -14.23
CA MET A 1 -3.91 -41.62 -13.75
C MET A 1 -2.56 -40.99 -13.95
N ALA A 2 -2.44 -39.97 -14.80
CA ALA A 2 -1.15 -39.38 -15.13
C ALA A 2 -0.67 -38.47 -13.98
N GLU A 3 0.46 -38.81 -13.38
CA GLU A 3 1.16 -37.99 -12.41
C GLU A 3 1.54 -36.65 -13.06
N LYS A 4 0.94 -35.55 -12.59
CA LYS A 4 1.33 -34.20 -13.01
C LYS A 4 2.71 -33.90 -12.43
N LYS A 5 3.74 -34.03 -13.26
CA LYS A 5 5.08 -33.52 -12.98
C LYS A 5 4.96 -32.05 -12.52
N PRO A 6 5.62 -31.63 -11.42
CA PRO A 6 5.60 -30.24 -11.00
C PRO A 6 6.19 -29.37 -12.12
N ALA A 7 5.49 -28.29 -12.44
CA ALA A 7 5.90 -27.37 -13.49
C ALA A 7 7.29 -26.78 -13.17
N GLY A 8 8.15 -26.72 -14.18
CA GLY A 8 9.48 -26.12 -14.05
C GLY A 8 9.41 -24.61 -13.88
N ARG A 9 10.46 -24.00 -13.30
CA ARG A 9 10.58 -22.53 -13.20
C ARG A 9 10.50 -21.91 -14.60
N GLY A 10 9.50 -21.07 -14.84
CA GLY A 10 9.26 -20.41 -16.14
C GLY A 10 8.25 -21.11 -17.06
N GLU A 11 7.69 -22.26 -16.64
CA GLU A 11 6.66 -22.96 -17.41
C GLU A 11 5.29 -22.28 -17.27
N ARG A 12 4.59 -22.07 -18.39
CA ARG A 12 3.24 -21.50 -18.37
C ARG A 12 2.26 -22.57 -17.90
N VAL A 13 1.58 -22.32 -16.79
CA VAL A 13 0.59 -23.23 -16.21
C VAL A 13 -0.82 -22.79 -16.60
N ALA A 14 -1.61 -23.72 -17.15
CA ALA A 14 -3.03 -23.47 -17.41
C ALA A 14 -3.83 -23.64 -16.11
N ILE A 15 -4.55 -22.59 -15.72
CA ILE A 15 -5.37 -22.56 -14.51
C ILE A 15 -6.80 -22.16 -14.89
N SER A 16 -7.78 -22.92 -14.41
CA SER A 16 -9.19 -22.53 -14.51
C SER A 16 -9.61 -21.83 -13.23
N TYR A 17 -10.11 -20.61 -13.33
CA TYR A 17 -10.54 -19.80 -12.20
C TYR A 17 -11.80 -19.00 -12.55
N LYS A 18 -12.74 -18.90 -11.60
CA LYS A 18 -13.95 -18.08 -11.75
C LYS A 18 -13.68 -16.67 -11.25
N MET A 19 -13.64 -15.71 -12.16
CA MET A 19 -13.47 -14.30 -11.81
C MET A 19 -14.80 -13.67 -11.32
N PRO A 20 -14.76 -12.85 -10.27
CA PRO A 20 -15.89 -12.01 -9.88
C PRO A 20 -16.31 -11.07 -11.04
N PRO A 21 -17.61 -10.72 -11.17
CA PRO A 21 -18.12 -9.94 -12.31
C PRO A 21 -17.44 -8.58 -12.48
N ASN A 22 -17.23 -7.85 -11.37
CA ASN A 22 -16.55 -6.56 -11.36
C ASN A 22 -15.09 -6.62 -11.81
N ILE A 23 -14.40 -7.74 -11.56
CA ILE A 23 -13.03 -7.96 -12.00
C ILE A 23 -13.02 -8.34 -13.48
N TYR A 24 -13.95 -9.20 -13.90
CA TYR A 24 -14.10 -9.62 -15.29
C TYR A 24 -14.33 -8.44 -16.23
N GLU A 25 -15.25 -7.53 -15.88
CA GLU A 25 -15.50 -6.31 -16.65
C GLU A 25 -14.25 -5.44 -16.78
N LYS A 26 -13.51 -5.27 -15.67
CA LYS A 26 -12.30 -4.45 -15.65
C LYS A 26 -11.19 -5.05 -16.51
N VAL A 27 -10.98 -6.37 -16.45
CA VAL A 27 -9.99 -7.07 -17.27
C VAL A 27 -10.39 -7.00 -18.74
N ASN A 28 -11.66 -7.20 -19.06
CA ASN A 28 -12.15 -7.09 -20.43
C ASN A 28 -11.95 -5.68 -21.00
N ARG A 29 -12.24 -4.63 -20.24
CA ARG A 29 -11.96 -3.25 -20.66
C ARG A 29 -10.48 -3.06 -20.97
N LEU A 30 -9.60 -3.47 -20.06
CA LEU A 30 -8.16 -3.30 -20.22
C LEU A 30 -7.58 -4.06 -21.44
N VAL A 31 -8.11 -5.24 -21.74
CA VAL A 31 -7.64 -6.11 -22.84
C VAL A 31 -8.28 -5.73 -24.17
N TYR A 32 -9.60 -5.56 -24.19
CA TYR A 32 -10.36 -5.44 -25.44
C TYR A 32 -10.64 -4.01 -25.85
N GLU A 33 -10.94 -3.11 -24.91
CA GLU A 33 -11.24 -1.70 -25.19
C GLU A 33 -9.94 -0.87 -25.22
N GLU A 34 -9.16 -0.91 -24.15
CA GLU A 34 -7.96 -0.07 -23.98
C GLU A 34 -6.70 -0.68 -24.63
N LYS A 35 -6.75 -1.96 -25.03
CA LYS A 35 -5.63 -2.71 -25.66
C LYS A 35 -4.31 -2.62 -24.88
N LYS A 36 -4.37 -2.42 -23.55
CA LYS A 36 -3.19 -2.33 -22.68
C LYS A 36 -2.48 -3.67 -22.50
N PHE A 37 -3.22 -4.76 -22.66
CA PHE A 37 -2.70 -6.13 -22.55
C PHE A 37 -3.10 -6.95 -23.76
N SER A 38 -2.22 -7.88 -24.14
CA SER A 38 -2.39 -8.72 -25.33
C SER A 38 -3.50 -9.76 -25.16
N THR A 39 -3.66 -10.29 -23.95
CA THR A 39 -4.65 -11.31 -23.60
C THR A 39 -5.11 -11.15 -22.16
N VAL A 40 -6.24 -11.77 -21.82
CA VAL A 40 -6.70 -11.89 -20.42
C VAL A 40 -5.63 -12.53 -19.53
N SER A 41 -4.98 -13.59 -20.02
CA SER A 41 -3.90 -14.27 -19.27
C SER A 41 -2.70 -13.36 -19.01
N ASP A 42 -2.33 -12.50 -19.96
CA ASP A 42 -1.25 -11.53 -19.81
C ASP A 42 -1.60 -10.46 -18.77
N CYS A 43 -2.82 -9.89 -18.84
CA CYS A 43 -3.32 -8.95 -17.84
C CYS A 43 -3.29 -9.54 -16.42
N ILE A 44 -3.74 -10.79 -16.25
CA ILE A 44 -3.74 -11.47 -14.95
C ILE A 44 -2.32 -11.77 -14.48
N THR A 45 -1.44 -12.24 -15.38
CA THR A 45 -0.04 -12.53 -15.05
C THR A 45 0.68 -11.28 -14.54
N GLN A 46 0.52 -10.14 -15.23
CA GLN A 46 1.12 -8.88 -14.82
C GLN A 46 0.55 -8.37 -13.49
N ALA A 47 -0.76 -8.53 -13.25
CA ALA A 47 -1.37 -8.17 -11.98
C ALA A 47 -0.82 -9.02 -10.81
N LEU A 48 -0.60 -10.32 -11.03
CA LEU A 48 -0.03 -11.22 -10.02
C LEU A 48 1.44 -10.91 -9.73
N ILE A 49 2.24 -10.62 -10.76
CA ILE A 49 3.64 -10.19 -10.60
C ILE A 49 3.68 -8.90 -9.77
N SER A 50 2.91 -7.89 -10.17
CA SER A 50 2.84 -6.62 -9.44
C SER A 50 2.38 -6.80 -8.00
N PHE A 51 1.43 -7.70 -7.73
CA PHE A 51 1.00 -8.01 -6.36
C PHE A 51 2.13 -8.63 -5.52
N VAL A 52 2.86 -9.60 -6.07
CA VAL A 52 3.99 -10.25 -5.39
C VAL A 52 5.12 -9.25 -5.14
N ASP A 53 5.47 -8.44 -6.14
CA ASP A 53 6.50 -7.42 -6.02
C ASP A 53 6.12 -6.37 -4.98
N THR A 54 4.87 -5.88 -5.00
CA THR A 54 4.38 -4.91 -4.00
C THR A 54 4.38 -5.50 -2.59
N ARG A 55 4.04 -6.79 -2.44
CA ARG A 55 4.09 -7.48 -1.15
C ARG A 55 5.52 -7.59 -0.63
N HIS A 56 6.43 -8.03 -1.48
CA HIS A 56 7.85 -8.14 -1.16
C HIS A 56 8.47 -6.78 -0.83
N ASP A 57 8.14 -5.74 -1.60
CA ASP A 57 8.59 -4.36 -1.35
C ASP A 57 8.03 -3.79 -0.05
N ARG A 58 6.76 -4.07 0.26
CA ARG A 58 6.16 -3.64 1.53
C ARG A 58 6.81 -4.35 2.72
N GLU A 59 7.01 -5.66 2.65
CA GLU A 59 7.68 -6.43 3.69
C GLU A 59 9.12 -5.95 3.89
N ARG A 60 9.84 -5.68 2.80
CA ARG A 60 11.19 -5.12 2.84
C ARG A 60 11.21 -3.71 3.42
N ALA A 61 10.26 -2.86 3.05
CA ALA A 61 10.14 -1.51 3.61
C ALA A 61 9.81 -1.55 5.11
N GLU A 62 8.89 -2.42 5.54
CA GLU A 62 8.58 -2.65 6.96
C GLU A 62 9.81 -3.13 7.73
N GLN A 63 10.60 -4.02 7.15
CA GLN A 63 11.83 -4.52 7.76
C GLN A 63 12.90 -3.41 7.87
N LEU A 64 13.18 -2.70 6.78
CA LEU A 64 14.14 -1.59 6.77
C LEU A 64 13.72 -0.47 7.73
N PHE A 65 12.42 -0.20 7.83
CA PHE A 65 11.89 0.77 8.77
C PHE A 65 12.09 0.31 10.22
N ARG A 66 11.82 -0.97 10.54
CA ARG A 66 12.10 -1.52 11.88
C ARG A 66 13.59 -1.47 12.23
N GLU A 67 14.46 -1.82 11.29
CA GLU A 67 15.92 -1.76 11.45
C GLU A 67 16.38 -0.31 11.67
N TYR A 68 15.82 0.64 10.92
CA TYR A 68 16.08 2.06 11.11
C TYR A 68 15.65 2.53 12.49
N LEU A 69 14.42 2.23 12.94
CA LEU A 69 13.95 2.62 14.28
C LEU A 69 14.75 1.97 15.42
N ALA A 70 15.38 0.81 15.19
CA ALA A 70 16.27 0.17 16.15
C ALA A 70 17.66 0.82 16.21
N SER A 71 18.09 1.52 15.16
CA SER A 71 19.35 2.27 15.14
C SER A 71 19.33 3.46 16.10
N ASP A 72 20.50 3.98 16.46
CA ASP A 72 20.60 5.15 17.35
C ASP A 72 19.98 6.39 16.69
N ALA A 73 20.21 6.58 15.38
CA ALA A 73 19.60 7.66 14.61
C ALA A 73 18.06 7.57 14.56
N GLY A 74 17.50 6.37 14.38
CA GLY A 74 16.05 6.18 14.39
C GLY A 74 15.43 6.34 15.78
N ARG A 75 16.13 5.93 16.84
CA ARG A 75 15.72 6.19 18.23
C ARG A 75 15.73 7.68 18.57
N GLU A 76 16.70 8.42 18.06
CA GLU A 76 16.77 9.87 18.25
C GLU A 76 15.68 10.61 17.46
N PHE A 77 15.41 10.19 16.22
CA PHE A 77 14.28 10.65 15.43
C PHE A 77 12.93 10.43 16.16
N LEU A 78 12.69 9.20 16.66
CA LEU A 78 11.48 8.88 17.43
C LEU A 78 11.35 9.76 18.69
N ARG A 79 12.45 9.97 19.42
CA ARG A 79 12.44 10.85 20.60
C ARG A 79 12.10 12.29 20.24
N HIS A 80 12.61 12.80 19.11
CA HIS A 80 12.30 14.13 18.62
C HIS A 80 10.82 14.27 18.27
N GLU A 81 10.27 13.33 17.49
CA GLU A 81 8.87 13.34 17.06
C GLU A 81 7.89 13.19 18.24
N ILE A 82 8.16 12.25 19.16
CA ILE A 82 7.33 12.06 20.37
C ILE A 82 7.37 13.31 21.23
N ARG A 83 8.53 13.96 21.36
CA ARG A 83 8.65 15.21 22.11
C ARG A 83 7.84 16.33 21.45
N GLY A 84 7.88 16.45 20.12
CA GLY A 84 7.06 17.40 19.37
C GLY A 84 5.56 17.16 19.58
N ALA A 85 5.10 15.92 19.40
CA ALA A 85 3.70 15.55 19.58
C ALA A 85 3.21 15.76 21.03
N LEU A 86 4.05 15.49 22.03
CA LEU A 86 3.74 15.76 23.43
C LEU A 86 3.59 17.26 23.70
N VAL A 87 4.42 18.11 23.08
CA VAL A 87 4.30 19.56 23.19
C VAL A 87 2.96 20.03 22.60
N ASP A 88 2.55 19.48 21.46
CA ASP A 88 1.27 19.86 20.83
C ASP A 88 0.04 19.42 21.64
N VAL A 89 0.10 18.26 22.30
CA VAL A 89 -0.99 17.75 23.16
C VAL A 89 -1.04 18.46 24.52
N LEU A 90 0.12 18.79 25.08
CA LEU A 90 0.23 19.47 26.38
C LEU A 90 0.14 21.00 26.26
N ALA A 91 0.20 21.54 25.04
CA ALA A 91 -0.05 22.94 24.79
C ALA A 91 -1.47 23.27 25.28
N PRO A 92 -1.64 24.26 26.19
CA PRO A 92 -2.97 24.66 26.61
C PRO A 92 -3.76 25.07 25.37
N PRO A 93 -5.04 24.67 25.25
CA PRO A 93 -5.87 25.14 24.16
C PRO A 93 -5.80 26.66 24.18
N ARG A 94 -5.29 27.25 23.09
CA ARG A 94 -5.22 28.70 22.92
C ARG A 94 -6.59 29.24 23.28
N ALA A 95 -6.67 29.96 24.40
CA ALA A 95 -7.91 30.51 24.90
C ALA A 95 -8.56 31.27 23.75
N ALA A 96 -9.72 30.80 23.31
CA ALA A 96 -10.64 31.57 22.51
C ALA A 96 -11.24 32.67 23.41
N ASN A 97 -10.41 33.58 23.94
CA ASN A 97 -10.89 34.81 24.54
C ASN A 97 -11.14 35.80 23.41
N GLY A 98 -12.30 35.64 22.79
CA GLY A 98 -12.99 36.77 22.21
C GLY A 98 -13.39 37.75 23.31
N GLU A 99 -12.48 38.65 23.70
CA GLU A 99 -12.88 39.90 24.31
C GLU A 99 -13.19 40.90 23.20
N ARG A 100 -14.48 40.89 22.84
CA ARG A 100 -15.16 42.01 22.20
C ARG A 100 -15.00 43.22 23.11
N ASN A 101 -13.98 44.05 22.86
CA ASN A 101 -14.05 45.44 23.26
C ASN A 101 -14.99 46.17 22.28
N ARG A 102 -16.29 46.07 22.54
CA ARG A 102 -17.26 47.07 22.07
C ARG A 102 -17.23 48.21 23.08
N PRO A 103 -16.89 49.45 22.69
CA PRO A 103 -17.36 50.60 23.41
C PRO A 103 -18.77 50.91 22.88
N ASP A 104 -19.78 50.80 23.74
CA ASP A 104 -21.10 51.40 23.51
C ASP A 104 -21.73 51.70 24.89
N PRO A 105 -22.54 52.76 25.05
CA PRO A 105 -22.75 53.96 24.22
C PRO A 105 -22.19 55.26 24.83
#